data_AF-A0A937PW21-F1
#
_entry.id   AF-A0A937PW21-F1
#
_cell.length_a   1.000
_cell.length_b   1.000
_cell.length_c   1.000
_cell.angle_alpha   90.00
_cell.angle_beta   90.00
_cell.angle_gamma   90.00
#
_symmetry.space_group_name_H-M   'P 1'
#
loop_
_entity.id
_entity.type
_entity.pdbx_description
1 polymer ?
#
loop_
_entity_poly.entity_id
_entity_poly.type
_entity_poly.pdbx_seq_one_letter_code
_entity_poly.pdbx_strand_id
1 'polypeptide(L)' 'WQAKGMGSLLLDYMVQIGRQRGVKRFVARVLPANKAMLAVFYNSGYRIQSEYDGEAYTVAFDLAPPAGRKE' A
#
# COMPACT_ATOMS: atom_id res chain seq x y z
N TRP A 1 -3.37 -17.25 10.97
CA TRP A 1 -3.95 -16.65 9.76
C TRP A 1 -3.06 -15.59 9.10
N GLN A 2 -2.10 -14.98 9.81
CA GLN A 2 -1.11 -14.09 9.19
C GLN A 2 -0.06 -14.90 8.40
N ALA A 3 0.64 -14.26 7.44
CA ALA A 3 1.63 -14.84 6.52
C ALA A 3 1.12 -15.78 5.41
N LYS A 4 -0.20 -15.87 5.18
CA LYS A 4 -0.79 -16.60 4.04
C LYS A 4 -1.13 -15.73 2.82
N GLY A 5 -0.55 -14.52 2.73
CA GLY A 5 -0.81 -13.59 1.61
C GLY A 5 -2.14 -12.85 1.63
N MET A 6 -3.01 -13.07 2.64
CA MET A 6 -4.32 -12.40 2.72
C MET A 6 -4.22 -10.87 2.77
N GLY A 7 -3.20 -10.31 3.44
CA GLY A 7 -3.00 -8.86 3.48
C GLY A 7 -2.73 -8.26 2.10
N SER A 8 -1.87 -8.91 1.32
CA SER A 8 -1.58 -8.50 -0.07
C SER A 8 -2.78 -8.68 -0.98
N LEU A 9 -3.54 -9.77 -0.84
CA LEU A 9 -4.77 -9.99 -1.61
C LEU A 9 -5.80 -8.90 -1.34
N LEU A 10 -6.06 -8.60 -0.06
CA LEU A 10 -7.00 -7.55 0.32
C LEU A 10 -6.54 -6.17 -0.14
N LEU A 11 -5.24 -5.89 -0.09
CA LEU A 11 -4.67 -4.65 -0.61
C LEU A 11 -4.93 -4.52 -2.12
N ASP A 12 -4.72 -5.60 -2.89
CA ASP A 12 -4.99 -5.60 -4.33
C ASP A 12 -6.47 -5.31 -4.62
N TYR A 13 -7.38 -6.00 -3.95
CA TYR A 13 -8.82 -5.73 -4.06
C TYR A 13 -9.19 -4.28 -3.70
N MET A 14 -8.63 -3.75 -2.61
CA MET A 14 -8.86 -2.36 -2.23
C MET A 14 -8.38 -1.40 -3.32
N VAL A 15 -7.23 -1.66 -3.95
CA VAL A 15 -6.74 -0.82 -5.06
C VAL A 15 -7.64 -0.94 -6.28
N GLN A 16 -8.08 -2.13 -6.67
CA GLN A 16 -9.01 -2.31 -7.79
C GLN A 16 -10.30 -1.51 -7.59
N ILE A 17 -10.92 -1.63 -6.42
CA ILE A 17 -12.14 -0.89 -6.07
C ILE A 17 -11.86 0.61 -6.00
N GLY A 18 -10.72 1.01 -5.42
CA GLY A 18 -10.29 2.41 -5.32
C GLY A 18 -10.16 3.05 -6.70
N ARG A 19 -9.53 2.37 -7.66
CA ARG A 19 -9.40 2.82 -9.06
C ARG A 19 -10.76 3.01 -9.72
N GLN A 20 -11.67 2.04 -9.60
CA GLN A 20 -13.02 2.12 -10.17
C GLN A 20 -13.81 3.31 -9.61
N ARG A 21 -13.53 3.70 -8.36
CA ARG A 21 -14.16 4.85 -7.69
C ARG A 21 -13.38 6.17 -7.87
N GLY A 22 -12.32 6.19 -8.67
CA GLY A 22 -11.53 7.40 -8.92
C GLY A 22 -10.61 7.81 -7.77
N VAL A 23 -10.32 6.92 -6.81
CA VAL A 23 -9.35 7.18 -5.74
C VAL A 23 -7.95 7.26 -6.34
N LYS A 24 -7.24 8.36 -6.04
CA LYS A 24 -5.92 8.65 -6.62
C LYS A 24 -4.76 8.13 -5.78
N ARG A 25 -4.92 8.11 -4.45
CA ARG A 25 -3.85 7.81 -3.50
C ARG A 25 -4.40 7.11 -2.26
N PHE A 26 -3.67 6.12 -1.76
CA PHE A 26 -3.88 5.55 -0.44
C PHE A 26 -2.84 6.07 0.53
N VAL A 27 -3.27 6.28 1.77
CA VAL A 27 -2.43 6.70 2.88
C VAL A 27 -2.79 5.84 4.10
N ALA A 28 -1.78 5.31 4.79
CA ALA A 28 -1.95 4.50 5.98
C ALA A 28 -0.92 4.91 7.05
N ARG A 29 -1.34 4.89 8.31
CA ARG A 29 -0.45 5.10 9.46
C ARG A 29 -0.17 3.75 10.11
N VAL A 30 1.10 3.39 10.27
CA VAL A 30 1.53 2.06 10.69
C VAL A 30 2.59 2.17 11.77
N LEU A 31 2.36 1.54 12.92
CA LEU A 31 3.35 1.48 13.98
C LEU A 31 4.62 0.72 13.53
N PRO A 32 5.83 1.13 13.95
CA PRO A 32 7.08 0.44 13.61
C PRO A 32 7.11 -1.05 14.02
N ALA A 33 6.41 -1.39 15.11
CA ALA A 33 6.27 -2.76 15.58
C ALA A 33 5.47 -3.65 14.61
N ASN A 34 4.61 -3.06 13.76
CA ASN A 34 3.79 -3.81 12.80
C ASN A 34 4.56 -4.09 11.50
N LYS A 35 5.65 -4.86 11.64
CA LYS A 35 6.52 -5.28 10.52
C LYS A 35 5.74 -6.03 9.44
N ALA A 36 4.70 -6.77 9.81
CA ALA A 36 3.86 -7.51 8.87
C ALA A 36 3.10 -6.58 7.91
N MET A 37 2.49 -5.51 8.42
CA MET A 37 1.78 -4.55 7.57
C MET A 37 2.74 -3.73 6.71
N LEU A 38 3.89 -3.33 7.27
CA LEU A 38 4.94 -2.67 6.49
C LEU A 38 5.41 -3.55 5.32
N ALA A 39 5.63 -4.85 5.56
CA ALA A 39 6.00 -5.79 4.51
C ALA A 39 4.92 -5.93 3.42
N VAL A 40 3.63 -5.88 3.77
CA VAL A 40 2.53 -5.88 2.78
C VAL A 40 2.64 -4.67 1.85
N PHE A 41 2.91 -3.48 2.37
CA PHE A 41 3.08 -2.29 1.55
C PHE A 41 4.35 -2.35 0.69
N TYR A 42 5.51 -2.69 1.26
CA TYR A 42 6.77 -2.74 0.51
C TYR A 42 6.77 -3.85 -0.57
N ASN A 43 6.01 -4.93 -0.37
CA ASN A 43 5.89 -6.02 -1.35
C ASN A 43 4.73 -5.82 -2.34
N SER A 44 4.00 -4.70 -2.28
CA SER A 44 2.81 -4.47 -3.11
C SER A 44 3.13 -4.14 -4.58
N GLY A 45 4.38 -3.83 -4.91
CA GLY A 45 4.80 -3.40 -6.25
C GLY A 45 4.49 -1.94 -6.57
N TYR A 46 3.85 -1.20 -5.67
CA TYR A 46 3.65 0.24 -5.80
C TYR A 46 4.89 1.02 -5.35
N ARG A 47 5.04 2.24 -5.87
CA ARG A 47 6.08 3.18 -5.39
C ARG A 47 5.64 3.77 -4.06
N ILE A 48 6.08 3.14 -2.98
CA ILE A 48 5.78 3.55 -1.62
C ILE A 48 6.58 4.79 -1.23
N GLN A 49 5.90 5.79 -0.68
CA GLN A 49 6.49 6.89 0.09
C GLN A 49 6.23 6.61 1.57
N SER A 50 7.25 6.65 2.40
CA SER A 50 7.11 6.43 3.85
C SER A 50 7.89 7.46 4.64
N GLU A 51 7.23 8.09 5.61
CA GLU A 51 7.82 9.05 6.54
C GLU A 51 7.56 8.61 7.98
N TYR A 52 8.56 8.70 8.86
CA TYR A 52 8.42 8.38 10.27
C TYR A 52 8.34 9.66 11.09
N ASP A 53 7.25 9.84 11.82
CA ASP A 53 6.98 11.04 12.62
C ASP A 53 7.47 10.95 14.08
N GLY A 54 8.11 9.83 14.45
CA GLY A 54 8.53 9.55 15.83
C GLY A 54 7.62 8.54 16.55
N GLU A 55 6.40 8.30 16.05
CA GLU A 55 5.43 7.36 16.62
C GLU A 55 5.01 6.30 15.59
N ALA A 56 4.74 6.73 14.35
CA ALA A 56 4.25 5.86 13.29
C ALA A 56 4.86 6.21 11.93
N TYR A 57 4.89 5.23 11.04
CA TYR A 57 5.14 5.45 9.63
C TYR A 57 3.85 5.90 8.96
N THR A 58 3.90 7.04 8.28
CA THR A 58 2.89 7.41 7.28
C THR A 58 3.34 6.85 5.94
N VAL A 59 2.60 5.86 5.43
CA VAL A 59 2.85 5.16 4.18
C VAL A 59 1.83 5.65 3.14
N ALA A 60 2.30 6.12 1.99
CA ALA A 60 1.47 6.59 0.91
C ALA A 60 1.88 6.02 -0.45
N PHE A 61 0.91 5.75 -1.31
CA PHE A 61 1.17 5.37 -2.70
C PHE A 61 0.02 5.76 -3.63
N ASP A 62 0.38 6.07 -4.87
CA ASP A 62 -0.56 6.45 -5.91
C ASP A 62 -1.17 5.21 -6.57
N LEU A 63 -2.48 5.27 -6.82
CA LEU A 63 -3.24 4.21 -7.48
C LEU A 63 -3.22 4.37 -9.00
N ALA A 64 -2.85 5.55 -9.51
CA ALA A 64 -2.63 5.75 -10.94
C ALA A 64 -1.52 4.81 -11.43
N PRO A 65 -1.63 4.26 -12.66
CA PRO A 65 -0.53 3.48 -13.22
C PRO A 65 0.73 4.35 -13.23
N PRO A 66 1.91 3.81 -12.87
CA PRO A 66 3.16 4.50 -13.17
C PRO A 66 3.13 4.79 -14.67
N ALA A 67 3.37 6.04 -15.06
CA ALA A 67 3.48 6.41 -16.46
C ALA A 67 4.59 5.55 -17.09
N GLY A 68 4.21 4.44 -17.74
CA GLY A 68 5.17 3.43 -18.20
C GLY A 68 4.76 1.97 -17.98
N ARG A 69 3.56 1.59 -18.42
CA ARG A 69 3.40 0.29 -19.10
C ARG A 69 2.52 0.51 -20.30
N LYS A 70 3.15 0.79 -21.44
CA LYS A 70 2.55 0.48 -22.74
C LYS A 70 2.69 -1.03 -22.91
N GLU A 71 1.55 -1.66 -23.14
CA GLU A 71 1.32 -2.96 -23.81
C GLU A 71 1.82 -4.22 -23.08
#